data_AF-A0A151GYA0-F1
#
_entry.id   AF-A0A151GYA0-F1
#
_cell.length_a   1.000
_cell.length_b   1.000
_cell.length_c   1.000
_cell.angle_alpha   90.00
_cell.angle_beta   90.00
_cell.angle_gamma   90.00
#
_symmetry.space_group_name_H-M   'P 1'
#
loop_
_entity.id
_entity.type
_entity.pdbx_description
1 polymer ?
#
loop_
_entity_poly.entity_id
_entity_poly.type
_entity_poly.pdbx_seq_one_letter_code
_entity_poly.pdbx_strand_id
1 'polypeptide(L)'
;MQLGSLVLAFFVCSSAALSPRHARREANAPTPEELQKAADRQSEKVQHDYNDAMDRLRLYARPRWRDYLNEGQVDSALGQLANTYGMGCVGEKESTTMTCKPRLETPNGRHLHQIYNLTVTVELLLMYFAGTSSTIYAYFGDKDIVHDEDLKQLTPIFSNPQMGATETVDIPLAQVFGTKYIQLADLKRLKIVQSPAQNDWFKIHSIKLKAIHASSRMPLVNNQYEFFPGGLLGSYREENGKQAKYNVEWSGELNWDSWQQTFDSKRMDEDLERQSEADGRERTWLEKHDKYMSDVKHTGSPRWEHLIRDAKLEKAIEELSSKYRIDCDGTDSGMDCKPKVESAVVGRNWHQFTNMTIDATIQNWPTAGTDSKIYAYFGDKAFIHDGDMDQLVPLFDAPSMGKTVRVDVKVPLVFGTDKPDLLALRTFKIVQSPAADDDFSIGGITFRVTHAASGMKMVNTQYNVFPDWLGTEVMEHGKQAKYNIEWTGALDWDQWHTKFGGGRSQEEFQRVEDALNEAQYPWQWAPWDSMRNRMREISRKSKGAA
;
A
#
# COMPACT_ATOMS: atom_id res chain seq x y z
N MET A 1 -79.56 38.16 34.97
CA MET A 1 -78.78 37.33 34.03
C MET A 1 -77.38 37.23 34.60
N GLN A 2 -77.18 36.23 35.46
CA GLN A 2 -76.58 34.91 35.14
C GLN A 2 -75.05 35.03 35.12
N LEU A 3 -74.43 34.92 36.31
CA LEU A 3 -73.73 33.73 36.88
C LEU A 3 -72.27 33.69 36.39
N GLY A 4 -71.23 33.90 37.22
CA GLY A 4 -70.88 33.19 38.47
C GLY A 4 -70.10 31.92 38.11
N SER A 5 -68.94 31.51 38.64
CA SER A 5 -68.14 31.82 39.84
C SER A 5 -66.71 31.27 39.56
N LEU A 6 -65.60 31.88 40.00
CA LEU A 6 -64.90 31.69 41.29
C LEU A 6 -64.85 30.26 41.86
N VAL A 7 -63.62 29.78 42.19
CA VAL A 7 -63.17 29.07 43.42
C VAL A 7 -62.28 27.84 43.21
N LEU A 8 -61.07 27.97 43.77
CA LEU A 8 -60.18 27.04 44.50
C LEU A 8 -60.08 25.53 44.18
N ALA A 9 -58.80 25.13 44.09
CA ALA A 9 -58.13 24.03 44.81
C ALA A 9 -58.94 22.77 45.18
N PHE A 10 -58.55 21.64 44.58
CA PHE A 10 -58.46 20.36 45.29
C PHE A 10 -57.39 19.48 44.64
N PHE A 11 -56.26 19.33 45.35
CA PHE A 11 -55.43 18.14 45.30
C PHE A 11 -56.23 17.01 45.97
N VAL A 12 -56.65 15.98 45.23
CA VAL A 12 -57.03 14.69 45.82
C VAL A 12 -56.43 13.57 44.99
N CYS A 13 -55.63 12.77 45.68
CA CYS A 13 -55.03 11.52 45.23
C CYS A 13 -56.10 10.55 44.71
N SER A 14 -55.85 9.93 43.56
CA SER A 14 -56.39 8.62 43.24
C SER A 14 -55.24 7.64 43.13
N SER A 15 -54.93 7.06 44.28
CA SER A 15 -53.94 6.01 44.48
C SER A 15 -54.44 4.73 43.82
N ALA A 16 -54.10 4.49 42.55
CA ALA A 16 -54.04 3.14 42.05
C ALA A 16 -52.86 2.46 42.75
N ALA A 17 -53.16 1.55 43.67
CA ALA A 17 -52.19 0.77 44.41
C ALA A 17 -51.35 -0.08 43.45
N LEU A 18 -50.28 0.51 42.91
CA LEU A 18 -49.16 -0.20 42.34
C LEU A 18 -48.57 -1.06 43.45
N SER A 19 -48.63 -2.38 43.24
CA SER A 19 -47.98 -3.39 44.06
C SER A 19 -46.62 -2.91 44.57
N PRO A 20 -46.23 -3.16 45.84
CA PRO A 20 -44.95 -2.72 46.42
C PRO A 20 -43.71 -3.20 45.64
N ARG A 21 -43.87 -4.08 44.66
CA ARG A 21 -42.81 -4.50 43.73
C ARG A 21 -42.52 -3.51 42.60
N HIS A 22 -43.45 -2.63 42.22
CA HIS A 22 -43.23 -1.62 41.17
C HIS A 22 -42.65 -0.31 41.70
N ALA A 23 -43.11 0.19 42.86
CA ALA A 23 -42.57 1.41 43.47
C ALA A 23 -41.10 1.28 43.92
N ARG A 24 -40.64 0.05 44.24
CA ARG A 24 -39.22 -0.21 44.54
C ARG A 24 -38.31 -0.30 43.31
N ARG A 25 -38.87 -0.39 42.08
CA ARG A 25 -38.09 -0.41 40.84
C ARG A 25 -37.86 0.99 40.27
N GLU A 26 -38.76 1.94 40.49
CA GLU A 26 -38.56 3.33 40.04
C GLU A 26 -37.65 4.14 40.97
N ALA A 27 -37.59 3.81 42.27
CA ALA A 27 -36.67 4.44 43.22
C ALA A 27 -35.18 4.07 43.02
N ASN A 28 -34.88 3.11 42.13
CA ASN A 28 -33.53 2.68 41.77
C ASN A 28 -33.27 2.80 40.26
N ALA A 29 -34.03 3.64 39.56
CA ALA A 29 -33.73 3.93 38.17
C ALA A 29 -32.35 4.63 38.11
N PRO A 30 -31.38 4.09 37.35
CA PRO A 30 -30.05 4.69 37.27
C PRO A 30 -30.18 6.11 36.75
N THR A 31 -29.50 7.02 37.42
CA THR A 31 -29.43 8.43 37.00
C THR A 31 -28.81 8.53 35.60
N PRO A 32 -29.07 9.62 34.83
CA PRO A 32 -28.43 9.84 33.54
C PRO A 32 -26.89 9.74 33.60
N GLU A 33 -26.31 10.14 34.73
CA GLU A 33 -24.87 10.06 34.99
C GLU A 33 -24.39 8.62 35.23
N GLU A 34 -25.18 7.79 35.94
CA GLU A 34 -24.92 6.36 36.09
C GLU A 34 -25.09 5.58 34.78
N LEU A 35 -26.05 5.98 33.93
CA LEU A 35 -26.23 5.42 32.59
C LEU A 35 -25.05 5.76 31.67
N GLN A 36 -24.58 7.01 31.69
CA GLN A 36 -23.40 7.43 30.92
C GLN A 36 -22.14 6.69 31.41
N LYS A 37 -21.93 6.61 32.72
CA LYS A 37 -20.78 5.90 33.31
C LYS A 37 -20.82 4.40 33.04
N ALA A 38 -22.01 3.79 32.96
CA ALA A 38 -22.18 2.40 32.55
C ALA A 38 -21.85 2.21 31.05
N ALA A 39 -22.28 3.14 30.19
CA ALA A 39 -21.93 3.14 28.77
C ALA A 39 -20.42 3.31 28.55
N ASP A 40 -19.78 4.21 29.30
CA ASP A 40 -18.33 4.43 29.24
C ASP A 40 -17.55 3.19 29.71
N ARG A 41 -17.95 2.57 30.83
CA ARG A 41 -17.37 1.29 31.31
C ARG A 41 -17.55 0.14 30.32
N GLN A 42 -18.71 0.08 29.67
CA GLN A 42 -18.97 -0.90 28.63
C GLN A 42 -18.09 -0.64 27.40
N SER A 43 -17.90 0.63 27.01
CA SER A 43 -16.96 1.01 25.95
C SER A 43 -15.51 0.68 26.31
N GLU A 44 -15.08 0.90 27.54
CA GLU A 44 -13.74 0.56 28.03
C GLU A 44 -13.52 -0.96 28.03
N LYS A 45 -14.52 -1.73 28.48
CA LYS A 45 -14.46 -3.19 28.45
C LYS A 45 -14.39 -3.72 27.02
N VAL A 46 -15.23 -3.21 26.12
CA VAL A 46 -15.19 -3.58 24.69
C VAL A 46 -13.83 -3.23 24.09
N GLN A 47 -13.27 -2.07 24.42
CA GLN A 47 -11.93 -1.68 23.98
C GLN A 47 -10.82 -2.57 24.56
N HIS A 48 -10.96 -3.02 25.80
CA HIS A 48 -10.01 -3.94 26.45
C HIS A 48 -10.07 -5.35 25.84
N ASP A 49 -11.26 -5.93 25.72
CA ASP A 49 -11.48 -7.23 25.09
C ASP A 49 -11.02 -7.21 23.61
N TYR A 50 -11.17 -6.05 22.94
CA TYR A 50 -10.61 -5.81 21.61
C TYR A 50 -9.08 -5.82 21.61
N ASN A 51 -8.45 -5.03 22.49
CA ASN A 51 -7.01 -4.95 22.56
C ASN A 51 -6.40 -6.33 22.89
N ASP A 52 -7.01 -7.13 23.77
CA ASP A 52 -6.59 -8.51 24.05
C ASP A 52 -6.74 -9.41 22.82
N ALA A 53 -7.89 -9.34 22.11
CA ALA A 53 -8.07 -10.09 20.86
C ALA A 53 -7.05 -9.67 19.79
N MET A 54 -6.74 -8.37 19.69
CA MET A 54 -5.74 -7.83 18.79
C MET A 54 -4.32 -8.17 19.20
N ASP A 55 -3.99 -8.20 20.47
CA ASP A 55 -2.69 -8.64 20.99
C ASP A 55 -2.46 -10.11 20.66
N ARG A 56 -3.51 -10.93 20.73
CA ARG A 56 -3.46 -12.30 20.21
C ARG A 56 -3.28 -12.32 18.70
N LEU A 57 -3.96 -11.47 17.94
CA LEU A 57 -3.78 -11.33 16.48
C LEU A 57 -2.42 -10.77 16.06
N ARG A 58 -1.82 -9.91 16.88
CA ARG A 58 -0.45 -9.41 16.73
C ARG A 58 0.57 -10.54 16.94
N LEU A 59 0.30 -11.48 17.85
CA LEU A 59 1.04 -12.75 17.95
C LEU A 59 0.80 -13.66 16.73
N TYR A 60 -0.41 -13.63 16.13
CA TYR A 60 -0.77 -14.39 14.93
C TYR A 60 -0.24 -13.81 13.60
N ALA A 61 0.22 -12.55 13.54
CA ALA A 61 0.77 -11.94 12.31
C ALA A 61 2.27 -12.24 12.08
N ARG A 62 2.92 -12.99 13.00
CA ARG A 62 4.32 -13.41 12.84
C ARG A 62 4.46 -14.55 11.83
N PRO A 63 5.54 -14.63 11.03
CA PRO A 63 5.67 -15.61 9.93
C PRO A 63 5.63 -17.11 10.29
N ARG A 64 5.50 -17.49 11.57
CA ARG A 64 5.49 -18.90 12.04
C ARG A 64 4.42 -19.20 13.11
N TRP A 65 3.32 -18.45 13.15
CA TRP A 65 2.32 -18.57 14.22
C TRP A 65 1.64 -19.95 14.32
N ARG A 66 1.50 -20.69 13.20
CA ARG A 66 0.91 -22.04 13.19
C ARG A 66 1.75 -23.08 13.93
N ASP A 67 3.05 -22.86 14.08
CA ASP A 67 3.94 -23.80 14.77
C ASP A 67 3.76 -23.77 16.30
N TYR A 68 3.09 -22.74 16.83
CA TYR A 68 3.00 -22.50 18.28
C TYR A 68 1.58 -22.60 18.86
N LEU A 69 0.53 -22.67 18.03
CA LEU A 69 -0.87 -22.59 18.48
C LEU A 69 -1.73 -23.64 17.77
N ASN A 70 -2.59 -24.31 18.53
CA ASN A 70 -3.53 -25.30 17.97
C ASN A 70 -4.60 -24.57 17.13
N GLU A 71 -4.99 -25.15 15.99
CA GLU A 71 -5.97 -24.58 15.03
C GLU A 71 -7.24 -24.01 15.71
N GLY A 72 -7.72 -24.65 16.78
CA GLY A 72 -8.90 -24.19 17.52
C GLY A 72 -8.76 -22.83 18.23
N GLN A 73 -7.56 -22.37 18.57
CA GLN A 73 -7.36 -21.05 19.19
C GLN A 73 -7.49 -19.93 18.16
N VAL A 74 -7.11 -20.20 16.92
CA VAL A 74 -7.18 -19.22 15.82
C VAL A 74 -8.61 -19.08 15.33
N ASP A 75 -9.31 -20.21 15.16
CA ASP A 75 -10.74 -20.18 14.84
C ASP A 75 -11.56 -19.47 15.93
N SER A 76 -11.16 -19.60 17.21
CA SER A 76 -11.79 -18.87 18.31
C SER A 76 -11.53 -17.36 18.25
N ALA A 77 -10.32 -16.92 17.91
CA ALA A 77 -9.99 -15.49 17.81
C ALA A 77 -10.66 -14.84 16.59
N LEU A 78 -10.62 -15.51 15.43
CA LEU A 78 -11.33 -15.09 14.22
C LEU A 78 -12.85 -15.08 14.44
N GLY A 79 -13.37 -16.07 15.18
CA GLY A 79 -14.76 -16.13 15.61
C GLY A 79 -15.15 -14.97 16.52
N GLN A 80 -14.28 -14.56 17.45
CA GLN A 80 -14.53 -13.37 18.27
C GLN A 80 -14.51 -12.08 17.46
N LEU A 81 -13.59 -11.93 16.50
CA LEU A 81 -13.61 -10.77 15.60
C LEU A 81 -14.91 -10.69 14.77
N ALA A 82 -15.33 -11.84 14.24
CA ALA A 82 -16.57 -11.94 13.47
C ALA A 82 -17.81 -11.68 14.32
N ASN A 83 -17.86 -12.17 15.55
CA ASN A 83 -19.04 -12.07 16.40
C ASN A 83 -19.13 -10.73 17.14
N THR A 84 -17.99 -10.16 17.56
CA THR A 84 -17.95 -8.93 18.36
C THR A 84 -17.88 -7.68 17.49
N TYR A 85 -17.11 -7.73 16.40
CA TYR A 85 -16.86 -6.55 15.55
C TYR A 85 -17.45 -6.69 14.14
N GLY A 86 -18.13 -7.80 13.84
CA GLY A 86 -18.71 -8.04 12.53
C GLY A 86 -17.67 -8.19 11.42
N MET A 87 -16.42 -8.58 11.74
CA MET A 87 -15.32 -8.66 10.78
C MET A 87 -15.06 -10.11 10.33
N GLY A 88 -15.08 -10.34 9.02
CA GLY A 88 -14.67 -11.60 8.40
C GLY A 88 -13.20 -11.49 8.03
N CYS A 89 -12.34 -12.12 8.82
CA CYS A 89 -10.91 -12.18 8.55
C CYS A 89 -10.58 -13.50 7.88
N VAL A 90 -9.84 -13.43 6.77
CA VAL A 90 -9.27 -14.58 6.09
C VAL A 90 -7.77 -14.47 6.19
N GLY A 91 -7.14 -15.45 6.83
CA GLY A 91 -5.71 -15.68 6.71
C GLY A 91 -5.47 -16.64 5.54
N GLU A 92 -4.74 -16.22 4.52
CA GLU A 92 -4.28 -17.15 3.50
C GLU A 92 -3.32 -18.15 4.14
N LYS A 93 -3.42 -19.44 3.76
CA LYS A 93 -2.68 -20.52 4.44
C LYS A 93 -1.16 -20.35 4.40
N GLU A 94 -0.64 -19.55 3.49
CA GLU A 94 0.77 -19.33 3.22
C GLU A 94 1.18 -17.84 3.35
N SER A 95 0.23 -16.94 3.63
CA SER A 95 0.53 -15.52 3.76
C SER A 95 0.69 -15.10 5.22
N THR A 96 1.64 -14.20 5.46
CA THR A 96 1.76 -13.47 6.73
C THR A 96 0.71 -12.37 6.88
N THR A 97 -0.05 -12.09 5.82
CA THR A 97 -1.09 -11.07 5.82
C THR A 97 -2.44 -11.66 6.17
N MET A 98 -3.08 -11.07 7.18
CA MET A 98 -4.48 -11.32 7.51
C MET A 98 -5.31 -10.18 6.93
N THR A 99 -6.20 -10.48 5.99
CA THR A 99 -7.13 -9.49 5.45
C THR A 99 -8.46 -9.61 6.17
N CYS A 100 -8.85 -8.54 6.86
CA CYS A 100 -10.13 -8.45 7.54
C CYS A 100 -11.08 -7.55 6.76
N LYS A 101 -12.25 -8.08 6.41
CA LYS A 101 -13.33 -7.35 5.74
C LYS A 101 -14.57 -7.25 6.63
N PRO A 102 -15.31 -6.14 6.60
CA PRO A 102 -16.63 -6.07 7.23
C PRO A 102 -17.57 -7.17 6.68
N ARG A 103 -18.30 -7.88 7.55
CA ARG A 103 -19.41 -8.77 7.15
C ARG A 103 -20.71 -7.97 7.14
N LEU A 104 -21.49 -8.13 6.07
CA LEU A 104 -22.84 -7.57 5.96
C LEU A 104 -23.76 -8.09 7.07
N GLU A 105 -23.63 -9.36 7.42
CA GLU A 105 -24.42 -10.01 8.46
C GLU A 105 -23.49 -10.73 9.45
N THR A 106 -23.72 -10.51 10.74
CA THR A 106 -23.22 -11.45 11.75
C THR A 106 -23.96 -12.78 11.64
N PRO A 107 -23.40 -13.89 12.16
CA PRO A 107 -24.12 -15.17 12.25
C PRO A 107 -25.50 -15.08 12.94
N ASN A 108 -25.74 -14.01 13.70
CA ASN A 108 -26.99 -13.72 14.40
C ASN A 108 -27.89 -12.70 13.66
N GLY A 109 -27.59 -12.34 12.40
CA GLY A 109 -28.40 -11.44 11.58
C GLY A 109 -28.41 -9.97 12.01
N ARG A 110 -27.47 -9.54 12.86
CA ARG A 110 -27.34 -8.12 13.25
C ARG A 110 -26.31 -7.43 12.37
N HIS A 111 -26.71 -6.30 11.76
CA HIS A 111 -25.81 -5.35 11.09
C HIS A 111 -25.10 -4.53 12.17
N LEU A 112 -23.77 -4.69 12.30
CA LEU A 112 -23.01 -4.13 13.42
C LEU A 112 -22.10 -2.95 13.04
N HIS A 113 -21.99 -2.59 11.76
CA HIS A 113 -21.00 -1.59 11.32
C HIS A 113 -21.50 -0.17 11.52
N GLN A 114 -21.75 0.21 12.77
CA GLN A 114 -22.06 1.58 13.12
C GLN A 114 -20.80 2.43 12.92
N ILE A 115 -20.86 3.39 12.01
CA ILE A 115 -19.81 4.37 11.72
C ILE A 115 -20.19 5.68 12.38
N TYR A 116 -19.27 6.26 13.16
CA TYR A 116 -19.50 7.55 13.83
C TYR A 116 -18.68 8.70 13.23
N ASN A 117 -17.71 8.38 12.39
CA ASN A 117 -16.91 9.35 11.64
C ASN A 117 -16.63 8.77 10.25
N LEU A 118 -16.82 9.59 9.23
CA LEU A 118 -16.53 9.27 7.84
C LEU A 118 -15.74 10.45 7.28
N THR A 119 -14.58 10.20 6.70
CA THR A 119 -13.79 11.20 6.00
C THR A 119 -13.71 10.86 4.53
N VAL A 120 -13.71 11.90 3.70
CA VAL A 120 -13.48 11.79 2.26
C VAL A 120 -12.24 12.61 1.93
N THR A 121 -11.26 11.96 1.33
CA THR A 121 -10.09 12.60 0.74
C THR A 121 -10.27 12.62 -0.77
N VAL A 122 -10.14 13.79 -1.37
CA VAL A 122 -10.16 13.96 -2.82
C VAL A 122 -8.87 14.64 -3.25
N GLU A 123 -8.27 14.12 -4.31
CA GLU A 123 -7.10 14.70 -4.96
C GLU A 123 -7.43 15.04 -6.40
N LEU A 124 -7.07 16.24 -6.83
CA LEU A 124 -7.21 16.66 -8.22
C LEU A 124 -5.95 16.30 -9.02
N LEU A 125 -6.11 16.05 -10.32
CA LEU A 125 -4.97 15.76 -11.19
C LEU A 125 -3.99 16.94 -11.25
N LEU A 126 -2.70 16.63 -11.41
CA LEU A 126 -1.64 17.63 -11.63
C LEU A 126 -1.51 17.92 -13.14
N MET A 127 -2.56 18.48 -13.75
CA MET A 127 -2.55 18.89 -15.16
C MET A 127 -3.35 20.18 -15.39
N TYR A 128 -3.13 20.83 -16.53
CA TYR A 128 -3.90 22.00 -16.94
C TYR A 128 -5.40 21.70 -16.91
N PHE A 129 -6.18 22.68 -16.43
CA PHE A 129 -7.64 22.58 -16.26
C PHE A 129 -8.12 21.49 -15.30
N ALA A 130 -7.25 20.96 -14.42
CA ALA A 130 -7.69 20.04 -13.38
C ALA A 130 -8.25 20.74 -12.13
N GLY A 131 -7.98 22.03 -11.95
CA GLY A 131 -8.60 22.87 -10.92
C GLY A 131 -9.92 23.47 -11.39
N THR A 132 -10.65 24.13 -10.49
CA THR A 132 -11.88 24.87 -10.84
C THR A 132 -12.01 26.12 -10.01
N SER A 133 -12.69 27.12 -10.56
CA SER A 133 -13.15 28.32 -9.86
C SER A 133 -14.41 28.11 -9.01
N SER A 134 -14.96 26.90 -9.00
CA SER A 134 -16.18 26.55 -8.27
C SER A 134 -15.89 25.83 -6.95
N THR A 135 -16.92 25.70 -6.10
CA THR A 135 -16.85 24.86 -4.90
C THR A 135 -17.21 23.42 -5.26
N ILE A 136 -16.43 22.46 -4.76
CA ILE A 136 -16.65 21.02 -4.96
C ILE A 136 -17.25 20.44 -3.67
N TYR A 137 -18.24 19.57 -3.77
CA TYR A 137 -18.95 18.95 -2.65
C TYR A 137 -18.98 17.43 -2.76
N ALA A 138 -19.00 16.74 -1.62
CA ALA A 138 -19.40 15.34 -1.50
C ALA A 138 -20.90 15.25 -1.29
N TYR A 139 -21.56 14.30 -1.97
CA TYR A 139 -22.98 14.00 -1.84
C TYR A 139 -23.20 12.49 -1.77
N PHE A 140 -23.97 12.02 -0.78
CA PHE A 140 -24.22 10.59 -0.52
C PHE A 140 -25.68 10.18 -0.79
N GLY A 141 -26.34 10.83 -1.75
CA GLY A 141 -27.73 10.53 -2.09
C GLY A 141 -27.91 9.77 -3.40
N ASP A 142 -29.06 9.09 -3.51
CA ASP A 142 -29.40 8.27 -4.66
C ASP A 142 -29.86 9.11 -5.88
N LYS A 143 -30.29 10.36 -5.68
CA LYS A 143 -30.80 11.24 -6.74
C LYS A 143 -29.71 11.64 -7.74
N ASP A 144 -29.94 11.43 -9.03
CA ASP A 144 -28.98 11.78 -10.10
C ASP A 144 -28.87 13.28 -10.37
N ILE A 145 -29.85 14.04 -9.90
CA ILE A 145 -29.88 15.49 -9.98
C ILE A 145 -30.02 16.02 -8.56
N VAL A 146 -29.15 16.95 -8.19
CA VAL A 146 -29.12 17.58 -6.87
C VAL A 146 -29.94 18.87 -6.94
N HIS A 147 -31.00 18.95 -6.13
CA HIS A 147 -31.84 20.13 -6.03
C HIS A 147 -31.51 20.96 -4.77
N ASP A 148 -32.07 22.17 -4.68
CA ASP A 148 -31.83 23.07 -3.52
C ASP A 148 -32.23 22.47 -2.18
N GLU A 149 -33.20 21.57 -2.16
CA GLU A 149 -33.61 20.81 -0.98
C GLU A 149 -32.53 19.84 -0.47
N ASP A 150 -31.65 19.38 -1.37
CA ASP A 150 -30.58 18.44 -1.06
C ASP A 150 -29.31 19.17 -0.55
N LEU A 151 -29.32 20.51 -0.51
CA LEU A 151 -28.20 21.33 -0.03
C LEU A 151 -27.71 20.95 1.37
N LYS A 152 -28.62 20.48 2.22
CA LYS A 152 -28.28 20.03 3.58
C LYS A 152 -27.41 18.77 3.56
N GLN A 153 -27.44 17.98 2.49
CA GLN A 153 -26.66 16.76 2.35
C GLN A 153 -25.31 16.98 1.65
N LEU A 154 -25.06 18.19 1.14
CA LEU A 154 -23.79 18.55 0.53
C LEU A 154 -22.76 18.89 1.60
N THR A 155 -21.58 18.26 1.50
CA THR A 155 -20.43 18.59 2.33
C THR A 155 -19.35 19.23 1.46
N PRO A 156 -18.99 20.50 1.67
CA PRO A 156 -17.96 21.15 0.86
C PRO A 156 -16.62 20.46 1.07
N ILE A 157 -15.95 20.12 -0.03
CA ILE A 157 -14.60 19.56 -0.06
C ILE A 157 -13.63 20.69 -0.34
N PHE A 158 -13.74 21.33 -1.51
CA PHE A 158 -12.85 22.39 -1.93
C PHE A 158 -13.58 23.71 -2.17
N SER A 159 -12.92 24.83 -1.90
CA SER A 159 -13.34 26.15 -2.34
C SER A 159 -12.33 26.68 -3.37
N ASN A 160 -12.68 26.63 -4.66
CA ASN A 160 -11.88 27.12 -5.79
C ASN A 160 -10.47 26.47 -5.88
N PRO A 161 -10.41 25.12 -5.93
CA PRO A 161 -9.13 24.41 -5.88
C PRO A 161 -8.29 24.59 -7.14
N GLN A 162 -6.98 24.59 -6.95
CA GLN A 162 -6.01 24.51 -8.04
C GLN A 162 -5.72 23.06 -8.44
N MET A 163 -5.11 22.85 -9.60
CA MET A 163 -4.63 21.51 -10.01
C MET A 163 -3.69 20.90 -8.95
N GLY A 164 -3.75 19.57 -8.77
CA GLY A 164 -2.97 18.87 -7.74
C GLY A 164 -3.44 19.10 -6.30
N ALA A 165 -4.49 19.88 -6.06
CA ALA A 165 -5.01 20.11 -4.72
C ALA A 165 -5.51 18.80 -4.11
N THR A 166 -5.18 18.57 -2.85
CA THR A 166 -5.66 17.44 -2.05
C THR A 166 -6.33 18.00 -0.80
N GLU A 167 -7.55 17.56 -0.51
CA GLU A 167 -8.27 17.93 0.70
C GLU A 167 -8.89 16.70 1.34
N THR A 168 -8.92 16.68 2.68
CA THR A 168 -9.61 15.66 3.47
C THR A 168 -10.65 16.34 4.35
N VAL A 169 -11.91 15.92 4.21
CA VAL A 169 -13.03 16.53 4.96
C VAL A 169 -13.79 15.47 5.75
N ASP A 170 -14.10 15.80 7.00
CA ASP A 170 -15.03 15.05 7.85
C ASP A 170 -16.48 15.25 7.36
N ILE A 171 -17.19 14.16 7.10
CA ILE A 171 -18.59 14.18 6.69
C ILE A 171 -19.48 14.34 7.92
N PRO A 172 -20.26 15.43 8.05
CA PRO A 172 -21.15 15.64 9.19
C PRO A 172 -22.35 14.70 9.11
N LEU A 173 -22.22 13.50 9.69
CA LEU A 173 -23.21 12.42 9.55
C LEU A 173 -24.64 12.85 9.91
N ALA A 174 -24.80 13.63 10.97
CA ALA A 174 -26.12 14.11 11.41
C ALA A 174 -26.78 15.05 10.41
N GLN A 175 -25.98 15.80 9.65
CA GLN A 175 -26.45 16.71 8.62
C GLN A 175 -26.77 15.94 7.32
N VAL A 176 -25.89 15.02 6.92
CA VAL A 176 -25.97 14.30 5.64
C VAL A 176 -26.96 13.15 5.68
N PHE A 177 -26.93 12.35 6.74
CA PHE A 177 -27.74 11.14 6.88
C PHE A 177 -28.87 11.28 7.92
N GLY A 178 -28.93 12.41 8.64
CA GLY A 178 -29.93 12.64 9.68
C GLY A 178 -29.65 11.92 11.00
N THR A 179 -28.49 11.26 11.15
CA THR A 179 -28.13 10.45 12.31
C THR A 179 -26.66 10.67 12.72
N LYS A 180 -26.32 10.49 14.00
CA LYS A 180 -24.92 10.53 14.45
C LYS A 180 -24.11 9.28 14.10
N TYR A 181 -24.82 8.22 13.72
CA TYR A 181 -24.25 6.92 13.39
C TYR A 181 -24.94 6.40 12.13
N ILE A 182 -24.16 5.95 11.16
CA ILE A 182 -24.66 5.30 9.95
C ILE A 182 -24.19 3.85 9.93
N GLN A 183 -24.90 2.99 9.23
CA GLN A 183 -24.34 1.69 8.85
C GLN A 183 -23.44 1.89 7.64
N LEU A 184 -22.37 1.11 7.55
CA LEU A 184 -21.52 1.12 6.35
C LEU A 184 -22.34 0.77 5.08
N ALA A 185 -23.46 0.04 5.21
CA ALA A 185 -24.36 -0.32 4.11
C ALA A 185 -25.26 0.85 3.64
N ASP A 186 -25.34 1.91 4.45
CA ASP A 186 -26.00 3.16 4.06
C ASP A 186 -25.14 3.94 3.04
N LEU A 187 -23.83 3.64 2.95
CA LEU A 187 -22.92 4.19 1.96
C LEU A 187 -23.03 3.45 0.63
N LYS A 188 -24.10 3.73 -0.12
CA LYS A 188 -24.33 3.08 -1.43
C LYS A 188 -23.59 3.76 -2.58
N ARG A 189 -23.58 5.09 -2.57
CA ARG A 189 -23.10 5.89 -3.70
C ARG A 189 -22.50 7.19 -3.19
N LEU A 190 -21.34 7.55 -3.72
CA LEU A 190 -20.73 8.86 -3.54
C LEU A 190 -20.81 9.61 -4.88
N LYS A 191 -21.21 10.88 -4.80
CA LYS A 191 -21.19 11.81 -5.92
C LYS A 191 -20.30 12.99 -5.56
N ILE A 192 -19.51 13.43 -6.52
CA ILE A 192 -18.76 14.68 -6.44
C ILE A 192 -19.49 15.72 -7.28
N VAL A 193 -19.85 16.83 -6.64
CA VAL A 193 -20.79 17.82 -7.16
C VAL A 193 -20.13 19.19 -7.21
N GLN A 194 -20.38 19.96 -8.25
CA GLN A 194 -19.88 21.33 -8.40
C GLN A 194 -20.99 22.37 -8.21
N SER A 195 -20.67 23.46 -7.49
CA SER A 195 -21.56 24.63 -7.38
C SER A 195 -20.80 25.97 -7.46
N PRO A 196 -21.39 26.99 -8.13
CA PRO A 196 -22.54 26.88 -9.03
C PRO A 196 -22.16 26.06 -10.27
N ALA A 197 -23.15 25.53 -11.00
CA ALA A 197 -22.94 24.95 -12.32
C ALA A 197 -22.37 26.01 -13.28
N GLN A 198 -21.05 26.10 -13.36
CA GLN A 198 -20.34 26.90 -14.35
C GLN A 198 -19.81 25.99 -15.45
N ASN A 199 -19.41 26.57 -16.58
CA ASN A 199 -18.80 25.83 -17.70
C ASN A 199 -17.34 25.42 -17.44
N ASP A 200 -16.87 25.52 -16.19
CA ASP A 200 -15.53 25.16 -15.78
C ASP A 200 -15.55 23.73 -15.25
N TRP A 201 -14.62 22.90 -15.70
CA TRP A 201 -14.53 21.48 -15.38
C TRP A 201 -13.27 21.24 -14.54
N PHE A 202 -13.31 20.24 -13.67
CA PHE A 202 -12.11 19.78 -12.95
C PHE A 202 -11.88 18.30 -13.20
N LYS A 203 -10.69 17.84 -12.84
CA LYS A 203 -10.29 16.44 -13.04
C LYS A 203 -9.83 15.83 -11.73
N ILE A 204 -10.52 14.77 -11.32
CA ILE A 204 -10.21 14.03 -10.10
C ILE A 204 -9.11 13.00 -10.41
N HIS A 205 -8.08 12.97 -9.57
CA HIS A 205 -7.03 11.94 -9.57
C HIS A 205 -7.41 10.74 -8.71
N SER A 206 -7.80 10.99 -7.46
CA SER A 206 -8.12 9.94 -6.49
C SER A 206 -9.25 10.37 -5.54
N ILE A 207 -10.03 9.40 -5.08
CA ILE A 207 -10.99 9.52 -3.99
C ILE A 207 -10.73 8.38 -3.00
N LYS A 208 -10.48 8.74 -1.74
CA LYS A 208 -10.31 7.78 -0.64
C LYS A 208 -11.34 8.05 0.44
N LEU A 209 -12.00 7.01 0.93
CA LEU A 209 -12.90 7.11 2.07
C LEU A 209 -12.29 6.42 3.28
N LYS A 210 -12.46 7.01 4.45
CA LYS A 210 -12.11 6.37 5.73
C LYS A 210 -13.28 6.47 6.69
N ALA A 211 -13.78 5.34 7.15
CA ALA A 211 -14.86 5.24 8.12
C ALA A 211 -14.29 4.73 9.44
N ILE A 212 -14.72 5.32 10.56
CA ILE A 212 -14.33 4.85 11.89
C ILE A 212 -15.52 4.13 12.53
N HIS A 213 -15.31 2.86 12.87
CA HIS A 213 -16.30 2.02 13.51
C HIS A 213 -16.54 2.46 14.97
N ALA A 214 -17.80 2.60 15.39
CA ALA A 214 -18.20 3.19 16.67
C ALA A 214 -17.78 2.37 17.88
N SER A 215 -17.94 1.04 17.82
CA SER A 215 -17.64 0.18 18.96
C SER A 215 -16.14 -0.14 19.10
N SER A 216 -15.45 -0.31 17.97
CA SER A 216 -14.03 -0.73 17.98
C SER A 216 -13.05 0.40 17.74
N ARG A 217 -13.54 1.57 17.31
CA ARG A 217 -12.73 2.72 16.84
C ARG A 217 -11.75 2.36 15.73
N MET A 218 -12.00 1.27 15.02
CA MET A 218 -11.17 0.82 13.92
C MET A 218 -11.39 1.69 12.69
N PRO A 219 -10.33 2.11 11.98
CA PRO A 219 -10.44 2.68 10.67
C PRO A 219 -10.69 1.58 9.63
N LEU A 220 -11.71 1.78 8.82
CA LEU A 220 -11.98 1.07 7.58
C LEU A 220 -11.70 2.04 6.44
N VAL A 221 -10.96 1.63 5.42
CA VAL A 221 -10.69 2.44 4.23
C VAL A 221 -11.34 1.84 3.01
N ASN A 222 -11.82 2.68 2.11
CA ASN A 222 -12.25 2.30 0.79
C ASN A 222 -11.38 3.01 -0.25
N ASN A 223 -10.56 2.22 -0.93
CA ASN A 223 -9.62 2.67 -1.95
C ASN A 223 -10.07 2.28 -3.37
N GLN A 224 -11.37 1.96 -3.56
CA GLN A 224 -11.91 1.57 -4.87
C GLN A 224 -11.60 2.60 -5.97
N TYR A 225 -11.43 3.86 -5.59
CA TYR A 225 -11.21 4.99 -6.47
C TYR A 225 -9.88 5.70 -6.22
N GLU A 226 -8.87 4.96 -5.74
CA GLU A 226 -7.54 5.49 -5.45
C GLU A 226 -6.78 5.97 -6.70
N PHE A 227 -7.20 5.56 -7.90
CA PHE A 227 -6.62 6.05 -9.15
C PHE A 227 -7.64 6.03 -10.30
N PHE A 228 -7.85 7.18 -10.93
CA PHE A 228 -8.62 7.29 -12.18
C PHE A 228 -7.67 7.44 -13.39
N PRO A 229 -7.50 6.41 -14.22
CA PRO A 229 -6.75 6.57 -15.47
C PRO A 229 -7.51 7.54 -16.39
N GLY A 230 -6.86 8.66 -16.77
CA GLY A 230 -7.35 9.63 -17.76
C GLY A 230 -8.07 10.88 -17.21
N GLY A 231 -8.43 10.89 -15.92
CA GLY A 231 -9.22 11.97 -15.32
C GLY A 231 -10.66 12.01 -15.82
N LEU A 232 -11.61 12.08 -14.90
CA LEU A 232 -13.02 12.19 -15.24
C LEU A 232 -13.36 13.65 -15.56
N LEU A 233 -14.01 13.86 -16.71
CA LEU A 233 -14.57 15.14 -17.11
C LEU A 233 -16.04 15.17 -16.71
N GLY A 234 -16.49 16.29 -16.16
CA GLY A 234 -17.90 16.57 -15.92
C GLY A 234 -18.76 16.38 -17.15
N SER A 235 -19.87 15.66 -16.99
CA SER A 235 -20.93 15.67 -17.98
C SER A 235 -21.98 16.72 -17.62
N TYR A 236 -22.14 17.74 -18.46
CA TYR A 236 -23.25 18.67 -18.37
C TYR A 236 -24.57 17.92 -18.63
N ARG A 237 -25.55 18.03 -17.72
CA ARG A 237 -26.90 17.51 -17.92
C ARG A 237 -27.92 18.63 -17.81
N GLU A 238 -28.68 18.84 -18.88
CA GLU A 238 -29.92 19.61 -18.85
C GLU A 238 -31.09 18.69 -18.53
N GLU A 239 -31.95 19.13 -17.60
CA GLU A 239 -33.23 18.49 -17.36
C GLU A 239 -34.34 19.47 -17.75
N ASN A 240 -35.22 19.07 -18.67
CA ASN A 240 -36.35 19.88 -19.13
C ASN A 240 -35.96 21.30 -19.63
N GLY A 241 -34.78 21.44 -20.22
CA GLY A 241 -34.27 22.71 -20.76
C GLY A 241 -33.91 23.75 -19.71
N LYS A 242 -33.81 23.37 -18.43
CA LYS A 242 -33.25 24.22 -17.37
C LYS A 242 -31.91 23.66 -16.95
N GLN A 243 -30.91 24.54 -16.89
CA GLN A 243 -29.59 24.23 -16.38
C GLN A 243 -29.71 23.80 -14.91
N ALA A 244 -29.20 22.60 -14.59
CA ALA A 244 -29.09 22.17 -13.21
C ALA A 244 -28.20 23.17 -12.45
N LYS A 245 -28.60 23.57 -11.26
CA LYS A 245 -27.82 24.50 -10.43
C LYS A 245 -26.51 23.87 -9.93
N TYR A 246 -26.49 22.53 -9.88
CA TYR A 246 -25.40 21.70 -9.43
C TYR A 246 -25.10 20.66 -10.52
N ASN A 247 -23.83 20.58 -10.93
CA ASN A 247 -23.40 19.52 -11.86
C ASN A 247 -22.86 18.34 -11.07
N VAL A 248 -23.33 17.14 -11.38
CA VAL A 248 -22.74 15.89 -10.87
C VAL A 248 -21.58 15.54 -11.79
N GLU A 249 -20.37 15.80 -11.32
CA GLU A 249 -19.12 15.66 -12.09
C GLU A 249 -18.62 14.22 -12.05
N TRP A 250 -18.90 13.52 -10.94
CA TRP A 250 -18.61 12.11 -10.79
C TRP A 250 -19.64 11.42 -9.91
N SER A 251 -19.89 10.15 -10.19
CA SER A 251 -20.75 9.27 -9.38
C SER A 251 -20.15 7.87 -9.37
N GLY A 252 -19.88 7.33 -8.18
CA GLY A 252 -19.38 5.98 -8.00
C GLY A 252 -20.20 5.21 -6.98
N GLU A 253 -20.51 3.95 -7.30
CA GLU A 253 -21.08 3.01 -6.33
C GLU A 253 -19.99 2.55 -5.38
N LEU A 254 -20.25 2.68 -4.09
CA LEU A 254 -19.34 2.23 -3.05
C LEU A 254 -19.59 0.75 -2.82
N ASN A 255 -18.68 -0.09 -3.33
CA ASN A 255 -18.79 -1.52 -3.09
C ASN A 255 -18.40 -1.82 -1.64
N TRP A 256 -19.27 -2.58 -0.97
CA TRP A 256 -19.02 -3.10 0.37
C TRP A 256 -17.69 -3.85 0.47
N ASP A 257 -17.38 -4.68 -0.54
CA ASP A 257 -16.21 -5.57 -0.53
C ASP A 257 -14.88 -4.84 -0.69
N SER A 258 -14.94 -3.55 -1.05
CA SER A 258 -13.79 -2.65 -1.20
C SER A 258 -13.39 -1.98 0.12
N TRP A 259 -14.17 -2.13 1.19
CA TRP A 259 -13.79 -1.68 2.51
C TRP A 259 -12.81 -2.66 3.16
N GLN A 260 -11.66 -2.15 3.57
CA GLN A 260 -10.60 -2.92 4.20
C GLN A 260 -10.17 -2.27 5.50
N GLN A 261 -9.80 -3.08 6.48
CA GLN A 261 -9.17 -2.56 7.69
C GLN A 261 -7.76 -2.09 7.37
N THR A 262 -7.42 -0.85 7.74
CA THR A 262 -6.02 -0.43 7.75
C THR A 262 -5.42 -0.72 9.11
N PHE A 263 -4.38 -1.55 9.10
CA PHE A 263 -3.45 -1.63 10.21
C PHE A 263 -2.48 -0.48 10.04
N ASP A 264 -2.66 0.58 10.82
CA ASP A 264 -1.73 1.71 10.85
C ASP A 264 -0.40 1.22 11.46
N SER A 265 0.54 0.85 10.58
CA SER A 265 1.82 0.29 10.99
C SER A 265 2.63 1.25 11.85
N LYS A 266 2.49 2.57 11.68
CA LYS A 266 3.17 3.55 12.53
C LYS A 266 2.67 3.54 13.96
N ARG A 267 1.36 3.47 14.16
CA ARG A 267 0.78 3.34 15.52
C ARG A 267 1.14 1.98 16.13
N MET A 268 1.25 0.96 15.30
CA MET A 268 1.73 -0.37 15.68
C MET A 268 3.21 -0.33 16.11
N ASP A 269 4.06 0.41 15.41
CA ASP A 269 5.48 0.58 15.73
C ASP A 269 5.68 1.40 17.02
N GLU A 270 4.90 2.47 17.23
CA GLU A 270 4.92 3.24 18.48
C GLU A 270 4.44 2.43 19.70
N ASP A 271 3.41 1.59 19.53
CA ASP A 271 2.94 0.70 20.60
C ASP A 271 3.92 -0.46 20.83
N LEU A 272 4.58 -0.99 19.78
CA LEU A 272 5.67 -1.97 19.86
C LEU A 272 6.92 -1.38 20.51
N GLU A 273 7.24 -0.11 20.29
CA GLU A 273 8.38 0.59 20.91
C GLU A 273 8.13 0.75 22.42
N ARG A 274 6.92 1.12 22.84
CA ARG A 274 6.53 1.15 24.26
C ARG A 274 6.56 -0.23 24.93
N GLN A 275 6.22 -1.29 24.19
CA GLN A 275 6.32 -2.68 24.67
C GLN A 275 7.77 -3.17 24.73
N SER A 276 8.58 -2.83 23.72
CA SER A 276 10.03 -3.05 23.67
C SER A 276 10.76 -2.39 24.84
N GLU A 277 10.32 -1.21 25.28
CA GLU A 277 10.85 -0.55 26.48
C GLU A 277 10.43 -1.24 27.80
N ALA A 278 9.28 -1.93 27.81
CA ALA A 278 8.85 -2.76 28.94
C ALA A 278 9.66 -4.07 29.00
N ASP A 279 9.84 -4.72 27.85
CA ASP A 279 10.58 -5.99 27.69
C ASP A 279 12.11 -5.79 27.73
N GLY A 280 12.61 -4.60 27.38
CA GLY A 280 14.02 -4.21 27.41
C GLY A 280 14.64 -4.22 28.82
N ARG A 281 13.79 -4.11 29.86
CA ARG A 281 14.21 -4.31 31.26
C ARG A 281 14.48 -5.77 31.61
N GLU A 282 13.98 -6.72 30.82
CA GLU A 282 14.21 -8.16 30.99
C GLU A 282 15.42 -8.64 30.14
N ARG A 283 15.65 -8.04 28.96
CA ARG A 283 16.81 -8.30 28.09
C ARG A 283 18.17 -7.93 28.68
N THR A 284 18.25 -6.92 29.56
CA THR A 284 19.52 -6.47 30.14
C THR A 284 20.21 -7.55 31.01
N TRP A 285 19.47 -8.59 31.40
CA TRP A 285 19.99 -9.75 32.12
C TRP A 285 20.63 -10.80 31.18
N LEU A 286 20.07 -10.99 29.98
CA LEU A 286 20.55 -11.95 28.96
C LEU A 286 21.76 -11.42 28.17
N GLU A 287 21.81 -10.12 27.88
CA GLU A 287 22.93 -9.49 27.16
C GLU A 287 24.27 -9.56 27.92
N LYS A 288 24.23 -9.67 29.26
CA LYS A 288 25.43 -9.91 30.07
C LYS A 288 25.98 -11.34 29.93
N HIS A 289 25.17 -12.29 29.49
CA HIS A 289 25.55 -13.68 29.30
C HIS A 289 26.22 -13.89 27.92
N ASP A 290 25.68 -13.28 26.86
CA ASP A 290 26.18 -13.46 25.48
C ASP A 290 27.45 -12.68 25.17
N LYS A 291 27.69 -11.54 25.85
CA LYS A 291 28.95 -10.78 25.72
C LYS A 291 30.19 -11.61 26.10
N TYR A 292 30.03 -12.65 26.92
CA TYR A 292 31.11 -13.57 27.29
C TYR A 292 31.49 -14.56 26.17
N MET A 293 30.60 -14.80 25.19
CA MET A 293 30.80 -15.80 24.12
C MET A 293 31.30 -15.22 22.78
N SER A 294 31.26 -13.90 22.58
CA SER A 294 31.51 -13.28 21.26
C SER A 294 32.94 -12.80 20.97
N ASP A 295 33.87 -12.87 21.92
CA ASP A 295 35.23 -12.30 21.79
C ASP A 295 36.22 -13.10 20.89
N VAL A 296 35.74 -13.96 19.99
CA VAL A 296 36.58 -14.68 19.03
C VAL A 296 36.49 -14.05 17.64
N LYS A 297 37.48 -13.20 17.33
CA LYS A 297 37.71 -12.53 16.02
C LYS A 297 37.77 -13.51 14.85
N HIS A 298 37.34 -13.09 13.65
CA HIS A 298 38.06 -13.24 12.37
C HIS A 298 37.62 -12.16 11.36
N THR A 299 38.59 -11.57 10.68
CA THR A 299 38.51 -10.45 9.72
C THR A 299 38.60 -10.94 8.27
N GLY A 300 37.65 -10.54 7.43
CA GLY A 300 37.68 -10.69 5.97
C GLY A 300 36.28 -10.73 5.37
N SER A 301 35.96 -9.83 4.43
CA SER A 301 34.65 -9.76 3.76
C SER A 301 34.35 -11.06 3.00
N PRO A 302 33.28 -11.81 3.33
CA PRO A 302 32.91 -13.02 2.60
C PRO A 302 32.15 -12.69 1.31
N ARG A 303 32.40 -13.44 0.25
CA ARG A 303 31.53 -13.53 -0.92
C ARG A 303 30.24 -14.27 -0.54
N TRP A 304 29.08 -13.69 -0.83
CA TRP A 304 27.76 -14.16 -0.37
C TRP A 304 27.41 -15.59 -0.78
N GLU A 305 27.95 -16.09 -1.90
CA GLU A 305 27.73 -17.49 -2.32
C GLU A 305 28.26 -18.51 -1.28
N HIS A 306 29.18 -18.10 -0.39
CA HIS A 306 29.70 -18.96 0.68
C HIS A 306 28.85 -18.96 1.95
N LEU A 307 28.04 -17.92 2.22
CA LEU A 307 27.23 -17.83 3.44
C LEU A 307 26.00 -18.76 3.40
N ILE A 308 25.56 -19.13 2.20
CA ILE A 308 24.41 -20.03 1.97
C ILE A 308 24.81 -21.52 2.09
N ARG A 309 26.11 -21.84 1.98
CA ARG A 309 26.61 -23.22 1.77
C ARG A 309 26.70 -24.08 3.04
N ASP A 310 26.93 -23.51 4.22
CA ASP A 310 27.23 -24.26 5.45
C ASP A 310 26.40 -23.78 6.66
N ALA A 311 25.36 -24.52 7.04
CA ALA A 311 24.67 -24.47 8.35
C ALA A 311 24.27 -23.09 8.95
N LYS A 312 24.23 -22.02 8.16
CA LYS A 312 24.05 -20.65 8.66
C LYS A 312 23.14 -19.82 7.75
N LEU A 313 22.20 -20.44 7.05
CA LEU A 313 21.19 -19.70 6.29
C LEU A 313 20.47 -18.69 7.19
N GLU A 314 20.04 -19.12 8.38
CA GLU A 314 19.42 -18.23 9.38
C GLU A 314 20.38 -17.12 9.82
N LYS A 315 21.66 -17.42 10.05
CA LYS A 315 22.66 -16.41 10.43
C LYS A 315 22.99 -15.45 9.28
N ALA A 316 22.95 -15.90 8.04
CA ALA A 316 23.18 -15.09 6.85
C ALA A 316 21.97 -14.17 6.59
N ILE A 317 20.75 -14.69 6.75
CA ILE A 317 19.51 -13.90 6.73
C ILE A 317 19.54 -12.87 7.86
N GLU A 318 19.93 -13.26 9.07
CA GLU A 318 20.08 -12.36 10.21
C GLU A 318 21.15 -11.28 9.94
N GLU A 319 22.29 -11.62 9.35
CA GLU A 319 23.31 -10.64 8.95
C GLU A 319 22.79 -9.70 7.87
N LEU A 320 22.12 -10.20 6.83
CA LEU A 320 21.49 -9.37 5.79
C LEU A 320 20.46 -8.41 6.38
N SER A 321 19.60 -8.91 7.25
CA SER A 321 18.50 -8.17 7.87
C SER A 321 19.00 -7.13 8.90
N SER A 322 20.02 -7.47 9.69
CA SER A 322 20.55 -6.60 10.75
C SER A 322 21.59 -5.59 10.25
N LYS A 323 22.52 -6.02 9.40
CA LYS A 323 23.67 -5.21 8.95
C LYS A 323 23.38 -4.46 7.66
N TYR A 324 22.69 -5.11 6.72
CA TYR A 324 22.42 -4.55 5.40
C TYR A 324 20.96 -4.12 5.21
N ARG A 325 20.11 -4.32 6.22
CA ARG A 325 18.68 -3.99 6.20
C ARG A 325 17.95 -4.63 5.02
N ILE A 326 18.33 -5.84 4.64
CA ILE A 326 17.70 -6.64 3.58
C ILE A 326 16.97 -7.80 4.25
N ASP A 327 15.67 -7.89 4.03
CA ASP A 327 14.89 -9.07 4.45
C ASP A 327 14.90 -10.11 3.35
N CYS A 328 15.21 -11.34 3.74
CA CYS A 328 15.33 -12.46 2.85
C CYS A 328 14.41 -13.59 3.30
N ASP A 329 13.53 -14.02 2.41
CA ASP A 329 12.63 -15.12 2.61
C ASP A 329 13.11 -16.33 1.80
N GLY A 330 13.22 -17.48 2.46
CA GLY A 330 13.50 -18.75 1.79
C GLY A 330 12.26 -19.21 1.02
N THR A 331 12.42 -19.57 -0.25
CA THR A 331 11.36 -20.13 -1.07
C THR A 331 11.83 -21.40 -1.76
N ASP A 332 10.90 -22.20 -2.29
CA ASP A 332 11.22 -23.46 -3.00
C ASP A 332 12.15 -23.25 -4.20
N SER A 333 12.20 -22.04 -4.76
CA SER A 333 13.05 -21.67 -5.90
C SER A 333 14.31 -20.88 -5.51
N GLY A 334 14.67 -20.83 -4.22
CA GLY A 334 15.83 -20.08 -3.71
C GLY A 334 15.45 -18.96 -2.74
N MET A 335 16.39 -18.06 -2.46
CA MET A 335 16.19 -16.93 -1.54
C MET A 335 15.67 -15.71 -2.28
N ASP A 336 14.58 -15.13 -1.78
CA ASP A 336 14.07 -13.83 -2.24
C ASP A 336 14.39 -12.75 -1.23
N CYS A 337 15.21 -11.78 -1.62
CA CYS A 337 15.65 -10.71 -0.74
C CYS A 337 15.14 -9.36 -1.23
N LYS A 338 14.61 -8.56 -0.30
CA LYS A 338 14.08 -7.22 -0.53
C LYS A 338 14.62 -6.23 0.51
N PRO A 339 14.78 -4.95 0.19
CA PRO A 339 15.21 -3.96 1.18
C PRO A 339 14.12 -3.70 2.22
N LYS A 340 14.47 -3.53 3.50
CA LYS A 340 13.53 -3.21 4.60
C LYS A 340 12.87 -1.84 4.42
N VAL A 341 11.54 -1.81 4.47
CA VAL A 341 10.71 -0.59 4.39
C VAL A 341 10.99 0.38 5.54
N GLU A 342 11.13 -0.14 6.78
CA GLU A 342 11.38 0.66 7.99
C GLU A 342 12.64 1.53 7.91
N SER A 343 13.62 1.16 7.08
CA SER A 343 14.86 1.90 6.89
C SER A 343 14.73 3.14 6.00
N ALA A 344 13.68 3.26 5.18
CA ALA A 344 13.48 4.41 4.30
C ALA A 344 13.12 5.70 5.06
N VAL A 345 12.60 5.58 6.30
CA VAL A 345 12.06 6.70 7.09
C VAL A 345 13.14 7.42 7.91
N VAL A 346 14.30 6.80 8.14
CA VAL A 346 15.34 7.31 9.06
C VAL A 346 16.60 7.74 8.30
N GLY A 347 16.46 8.68 7.35
CA GLY A 347 17.48 9.63 6.87
C GLY A 347 18.95 9.16 6.77
N ARG A 348 19.20 7.89 6.48
CA ARG A 348 20.53 7.30 6.50
C ARG A 348 20.67 6.45 5.23
N ASN A 349 21.83 6.57 4.59
CA ASN A 349 22.22 6.04 3.28
C ASN A 349 22.28 4.49 3.20
N TRP A 350 21.35 3.75 3.80
CA TRP A 350 21.49 2.29 3.94
C TRP A 350 21.19 1.52 2.65
N HIS A 351 20.46 2.13 1.72
CA HIS A 351 20.00 1.49 0.51
C HIS A 351 20.56 2.17 -0.73
N GLN A 352 21.88 2.27 -0.80
CA GLN A 352 22.55 2.82 -1.98
C GLN A 352 22.70 1.76 -3.07
N PHE A 353 22.81 2.16 -4.32
CA PHE A 353 23.19 1.27 -5.42
C PHE A 353 24.39 1.82 -6.20
N THR A 354 25.20 0.94 -6.78
CA THR A 354 26.40 1.33 -7.56
C THR A 354 26.20 1.21 -9.06
N ASN A 355 25.39 0.24 -9.49
CA ASN A 355 25.11 -0.04 -10.89
C ASN A 355 23.61 -0.09 -11.10
N MET A 356 23.18 0.34 -12.28
CA MET A 356 21.79 0.23 -12.72
C MET A 356 21.75 -0.13 -14.20
N THR A 357 20.87 -1.05 -14.56
CA THR A 357 20.58 -1.45 -15.93
C THR A 357 19.07 -1.37 -16.15
N ILE A 358 18.65 -0.85 -17.31
CA ILE A 358 17.25 -0.78 -17.73
C ILE A 358 17.07 -1.70 -18.94
N ASP A 359 16.17 -2.66 -18.81
CA ASP A 359 15.65 -3.45 -19.92
C ASP A 359 14.31 -2.85 -20.36
N ALA A 360 14.15 -2.50 -21.63
CA ALA A 360 12.89 -1.95 -22.15
C ALA A 360 12.52 -2.60 -23.49
N THR A 361 11.23 -2.71 -23.76
CA THR A 361 10.69 -3.29 -25.00
C THR A 361 9.57 -2.41 -25.54
N ILE A 362 9.54 -2.14 -26.84
CA ILE A 362 8.38 -1.58 -27.54
C ILE A 362 7.37 -2.69 -27.82
N GLN A 363 6.07 -2.43 -27.67
CA GLN A 363 5.04 -3.42 -27.96
C GLN A 363 5.16 -3.95 -29.38
N ASN A 364 4.83 -5.22 -29.57
CA ASN A 364 4.86 -5.86 -30.87
C ASN A 364 3.50 -5.75 -31.58
N TRP A 365 2.96 -4.53 -31.62
CA TRP A 365 1.72 -4.19 -32.33
C TRP A 365 2.03 -3.30 -33.54
N PRO A 366 1.21 -3.37 -34.61
CA PRO A 366 1.31 -2.43 -35.71
C PRO A 366 1.34 -1.00 -35.17
N THR A 367 2.22 -0.18 -35.74
CA THR A 367 2.43 1.25 -35.40
C THR A 367 2.87 1.55 -33.97
N ALA A 368 3.26 0.58 -33.14
CA ALA A 368 3.70 0.84 -31.76
C ALA A 368 5.06 1.57 -31.62
N GLY A 369 5.77 1.76 -32.73
CA GLY A 369 7.03 2.50 -32.78
C GLY A 369 6.82 4.00 -33.02
N THR A 370 7.91 4.76 -32.89
CA THR A 370 7.95 6.21 -33.16
C THR A 370 9.19 6.54 -33.97
N ASP A 371 9.19 7.67 -34.68
CA ASP A 371 10.39 8.23 -35.31
C ASP A 371 11.24 9.10 -34.36
N SER A 372 10.77 9.28 -33.13
CA SER A 372 11.43 10.06 -32.07
C SER A 372 12.38 9.24 -31.21
N LYS A 373 13.21 9.94 -30.44
CA LYS A 373 14.05 9.33 -29.39
C LYS A 373 13.26 9.22 -28.11
N ILE A 374 13.44 8.10 -27.41
CA ILE A 374 12.81 7.85 -26.12
C ILE A 374 13.90 7.77 -25.06
N TYR A 375 13.69 8.48 -23.97
CA TYR A 375 14.58 8.53 -22.81
C TYR A 375 13.85 8.13 -21.55
N ALA A 376 14.67 7.70 -20.59
CA ALA A 376 14.34 7.47 -19.21
C ALA A 376 14.87 8.67 -18.40
N TYR A 377 14.04 9.23 -17.50
CA TYR A 377 14.45 10.29 -16.58
C TYR A 377 14.07 9.93 -15.14
N PHE A 378 15.00 10.16 -14.21
CA PHE A 378 14.79 9.92 -12.77
C PHE A 378 14.84 11.26 -12.05
N GLY A 379 13.70 11.70 -11.50
CA GLY A 379 13.60 12.98 -10.81
C GLY A 379 12.21 13.59 -10.87
N ASP A 380 12.02 14.68 -10.11
CA ASP A 380 10.69 15.27 -9.89
C ASP A 380 10.43 16.52 -10.75
N LYS A 381 11.36 16.93 -11.61
CA LYS A 381 11.19 18.12 -12.46
C LYS A 381 9.96 17.99 -13.37
N ALA A 382 9.10 19.01 -13.36
CA ALA A 382 7.91 19.05 -14.21
C ALA A 382 8.22 19.31 -15.69
N PHE A 383 9.37 19.94 -15.98
CA PHE A 383 9.85 20.22 -17.33
C PHE A 383 11.32 19.83 -17.44
N ILE A 384 11.73 19.36 -18.61
CA ILE A 384 13.10 18.96 -18.91
C ILE A 384 13.67 19.95 -19.91
N HIS A 385 14.81 20.55 -19.57
CA HIS A 385 15.44 21.56 -20.41
C HIS A 385 16.76 21.02 -21.02
N ASP A 386 17.34 21.75 -21.97
CA ASP A 386 18.60 21.34 -22.62
C ASP A 386 19.78 21.15 -21.65
N GLY A 387 19.75 21.81 -20.48
CA GLY A 387 20.74 21.60 -19.42
C GLY A 387 20.63 20.26 -18.69
N ASP A 388 19.54 19.52 -18.89
CA ASP A 388 19.24 18.26 -18.20
C ASP A 388 19.60 17.02 -19.02
N MET A 389 20.19 17.20 -20.20
CA MET A 389 20.50 16.11 -21.14
C MET A 389 21.38 15.01 -20.55
N ASP A 390 22.30 15.38 -19.66
CA ASP A 390 23.18 14.42 -18.98
C ASP A 390 22.41 13.51 -17.99
N GLN A 391 21.23 13.94 -17.54
CA GLN A 391 20.35 13.16 -16.66
C GLN A 391 19.39 12.25 -17.43
N LEU A 392 19.31 12.39 -18.76
CA LEU A 392 18.50 11.52 -19.61
C LEU A 392 19.24 10.23 -19.93
N VAL A 393 18.60 9.09 -19.66
CA VAL A 393 19.08 7.77 -20.06
C VAL A 393 18.47 7.41 -21.42
N PRO A 394 19.25 7.36 -22.52
CA PRO A 394 18.71 7.04 -23.83
C PRO A 394 18.23 5.59 -23.87
N LEU A 395 16.94 5.36 -24.12
CA LEU A 395 16.36 4.03 -24.27
C LEU A 395 16.30 3.64 -25.75
N PHE A 396 15.68 4.48 -26.58
CA PHE A 396 15.49 4.18 -27.99
C PHE A 396 15.81 5.37 -28.89
N ASP A 397 16.29 5.05 -30.09
CA ASP A 397 16.43 5.99 -31.20
C ASP A 397 15.54 5.47 -32.33
N ALA A 398 14.45 6.20 -32.61
CA ALA A 398 13.41 5.89 -33.59
C ALA A 398 13.03 4.39 -33.63
N PRO A 399 12.47 3.82 -32.54
CA PRO A 399 12.25 2.39 -32.47
C PRO A 399 11.07 1.94 -33.32
N SER A 400 11.24 0.80 -34.00
CA SER A 400 10.14 0.02 -34.56
C SER A 400 9.41 -0.80 -33.48
N MET A 401 8.21 -1.27 -33.80
CA MET A 401 7.49 -2.25 -32.97
C MET A 401 8.37 -3.46 -32.60
N GLY A 402 8.18 -4.00 -31.39
CA GLY A 402 8.89 -5.17 -30.86
C GLY A 402 10.38 -4.94 -30.55
N LYS A 403 10.92 -3.73 -30.74
CA LYS A 403 12.33 -3.45 -30.47
C LYS A 403 12.62 -3.53 -28.97
N THR A 404 13.65 -4.28 -28.60
CA THR A 404 14.14 -4.42 -27.22
C THR A 404 15.47 -3.70 -27.05
N VAL A 405 15.70 -3.10 -25.88
CA VAL A 405 16.98 -2.50 -25.51
C VAL A 405 17.37 -2.91 -24.09
N ARG A 406 18.68 -2.96 -23.85
CA ARG A 406 19.29 -3.04 -22.53
C ARG A 406 20.29 -1.90 -22.41
N VAL A 407 20.13 -1.04 -21.42
CA VAL A 407 20.95 0.16 -21.22
C VAL A 407 21.58 0.13 -19.85
N ASP A 408 22.91 0.21 -19.82
CA ASP A 408 23.65 0.43 -18.57
C ASP A 408 23.67 1.92 -18.25
N VAL A 409 23.11 2.27 -17.09
CA VAL A 409 22.95 3.66 -16.66
C VAL A 409 24.28 4.17 -16.14
N LYS A 410 24.69 5.34 -16.61
CA LYS A 410 25.84 6.08 -16.06
C LYS A 410 25.44 6.73 -14.74
N VAL A 411 25.40 5.94 -13.66
CA VAL A 411 24.88 6.34 -12.34
C VAL A 411 25.40 7.71 -11.85
N PRO A 412 26.72 8.01 -11.88
CA PRO A 412 27.22 9.32 -11.44
C PRO A 412 26.73 10.50 -12.27
N LEU A 413 26.51 10.29 -13.57
CA LEU A 413 26.04 11.34 -14.47
C LEU A 413 24.56 11.64 -14.23
N VAL A 414 23.75 10.58 -14.07
CA VAL A 414 22.30 10.68 -13.93
C VAL A 414 21.89 11.18 -12.54
N PHE A 415 22.52 10.66 -11.49
CA PHE A 415 22.13 10.94 -10.10
C PHE A 415 23.07 11.92 -9.38
N GLY A 416 24.16 12.35 -10.03
CA GLY A 416 25.17 13.24 -9.43
C GLY A 416 26.09 12.58 -8.40
N THR A 417 25.97 11.26 -8.18
CA THR A 417 26.76 10.47 -7.24
C THR A 417 26.93 9.03 -7.73
N ASP A 418 28.02 8.37 -7.35
CA ASP A 418 28.29 6.95 -7.64
C ASP A 418 27.48 5.99 -6.76
N LYS A 419 26.87 6.49 -5.69
CA LYS A 419 26.09 5.72 -4.72
C LYS A 419 24.79 6.43 -4.34
N PRO A 420 23.91 6.68 -5.32
CA PRO A 420 22.58 7.23 -5.01
C PRO A 420 21.80 6.27 -4.12
N ASP A 421 20.94 6.85 -3.30
CA ASP A 421 19.92 6.10 -2.56
C ASP A 421 18.92 5.49 -3.56
N LEU A 422 18.44 4.27 -3.32
CA LEU A 422 17.35 3.66 -4.09
C LEU A 422 16.10 4.55 -4.08
N LEU A 423 15.88 5.39 -3.05
CA LEU A 423 14.81 6.37 -3.04
C LEU A 423 14.91 7.42 -4.16
N ALA A 424 16.10 7.61 -4.75
CA ALA A 424 16.25 8.44 -5.95
C ALA A 424 15.53 7.84 -7.18
N LEU A 425 15.19 6.54 -7.13
CA LEU A 425 14.41 5.85 -8.16
C LEU A 425 12.90 5.98 -7.95
N ARG A 426 12.44 6.66 -6.88
CA ARG A 426 11.01 6.75 -6.51
C ARG A 426 10.14 7.25 -7.65
N THR A 427 10.64 8.17 -8.47
CA THR A 427 9.92 8.76 -9.60
C THR A 427 10.72 8.50 -10.86
N PHE A 428 10.07 7.87 -11.82
CA PHE A 428 10.63 7.58 -13.12
C PHE A 428 9.71 8.14 -14.21
N LYS A 429 10.30 8.70 -15.27
CA LYS A 429 9.58 9.31 -16.39
C LYS A 429 10.07 8.80 -17.72
N ILE A 430 9.14 8.67 -18.66
CA ILE A 430 9.41 8.42 -20.08
C ILE A 430 9.32 9.74 -20.82
N VAL A 431 10.35 10.02 -21.63
CA VAL A 431 10.52 11.29 -22.30
C VAL A 431 10.73 11.08 -23.79
N GLN A 432 9.97 11.77 -24.63
CA GLN A 432 10.12 11.77 -26.09
C GLN A 432 10.86 13.04 -26.55
N SER A 433 11.83 12.90 -27.46
CA SER A 433 12.52 14.05 -28.08
C SER A 433 12.94 13.79 -29.55
N PRO A 434 12.80 14.77 -30.46
CA PRO A 434 12.03 16.01 -30.26
C PRO A 434 10.59 15.65 -29.87
N ALA A 435 9.87 16.58 -29.23
CA ALA A 435 8.43 16.37 -29.12
C ALA A 435 7.87 16.24 -30.54
N ALA A 436 7.18 15.13 -30.75
CA ALA A 436 6.53 14.80 -31.99
C ALA A 436 5.09 14.43 -31.65
N ASP A 437 4.22 14.54 -32.66
CA ASP A 437 2.80 14.26 -32.50
C ASP A 437 2.48 12.76 -32.67
N ASP A 438 3.51 11.91 -32.71
CA ASP A 438 3.36 10.47 -32.88
C ASP A 438 3.40 9.72 -31.54
N ASP A 439 2.34 8.97 -31.29
CA ASP A 439 2.24 8.10 -30.12
C ASP A 439 3.08 6.82 -30.32
N PHE A 440 3.62 6.27 -29.24
CA PHE A 440 4.28 4.97 -29.22
C PHE A 440 3.76 4.11 -28.08
N SER A 441 4.08 2.82 -28.06
CA SER A 441 3.70 1.96 -26.93
C SER A 441 4.86 1.11 -26.43
N ILE A 442 5.15 1.22 -25.14
CA ILE A 442 6.12 0.39 -24.44
C ILE A 442 5.42 -0.91 -24.04
N GLY A 443 6.07 -2.05 -24.26
CA GLY A 443 5.58 -3.36 -23.84
C GLY A 443 5.98 -3.73 -22.43
N GLY A 444 7.15 -3.27 -21.98
CA GLY A 444 7.61 -3.51 -20.62
C GLY A 444 8.94 -2.83 -20.34
N ILE A 445 9.16 -2.47 -19.07
CA ILE A 445 10.42 -1.98 -18.53
C ILE A 445 10.76 -2.78 -17.27
N THR A 446 12.03 -3.15 -17.14
CA THR A 446 12.58 -3.81 -15.96
C THR A 446 13.84 -3.08 -15.53
N PHE A 447 13.92 -2.77 -14.24
CA PHE A 447 15.06 -2.11 -13.64
C PHE A 447 15.88 -3.13 -12.88
N ARG A 448 17.20 -3.07 -13.03
CA ARG A 448 18.14 -3.92 -12.29
C ARG A 448 19.15 -3.03 -11.60
N VAL A 449 19.42 -3.27 -10.34
CA VAL A 449 20.39 -2.50 -9.55
C VAL A 449 21.32 -3.42 -8.77
N THR A 450 22.51 -2.94 -8.46
CA THR A 450 23.43 -3.61 -7.54
C THR A 450 23.48 -2.84 -6.24
N HIS A 451 22.99 -3.42 -5.14
CA HIS A 451 23.03 -2.83 -3.82
C HIS A 451 24.48 -2.55 -3.41
N ALA A 452 24.81 -1.31 -3.04
CA ALA A 452 26.18 -0.86 -2.85
C ALA A 452 26.90 -1.56 -1.70
N ALA A 453 26.21 -1.78 -0.57
CA ALA A 453 26.83 -2.33 0.64
C ALA A 453 26.99 -3.85 0.57
N SER A 454 26.00 -4.55 0.00
CA SER A 454 26.02 -6.01 -0.10
C SER A 454 26.57 -6.52 -1.44
N GLY A 455 26.52 -5.75 -2.52
CA GLY A 455 26.77 -6.24 -3.88
C GLY A 455 25.63 -7.11 -4.45
N MET A 456 24.52 -7.26 -3.73
CA MET A 456 23.36 -8.03 -4.16
C MET A 456 22.67 -7.37 -5.34
N LYS A 457 22.31 -8.16 -6.35
CA LYS A 457 21.56 -7.69 -7.52
C LYS A 457 20.06 -7.76 -7.21
N MET A 458 19.38 -6.64 -7.38
CA MET A 458 17.94 -6.52 -7.21
C MET A 458 17.30 -6.15 -8.54
N VAL A 459 16.07 -6.59 -8.74
CA VAL A 459 15.27 -6.32 -9.92
C VAL A 459 13.93 -5.74 -9.49
N ASN A 460 13.40 -4.81 -10.27
CA ASN A 460 12.05 -4.30 -10.16
C ASN A 460 11.34 -4.52 -11.50
N THR A 461 10.28 -5.32 -11.46
CA THR A 461 9.47 -5.71 -12.64
C THR A 461 8.07 -5.11 -12.62
N GLN A 462 7.81 -4.10 -11.78
CA GLN A 462 6.49 -3.48 -11.62
C GLN A 462 5.87 -3.06 -12.96
N TYR A 463 6.71 -2.61 -13.89
CA TYR A 463 6.30 -2.11 -15.20
C TYR A 463 6.67 -3.07 -16.33
N ASN A 464 6.72 -4.38 -16.07
CA ASN A 464 6.97 -5.39 -17.10
C ASN A 464 5.85 -5.49 -18.16
N VAL A 465 4.69 -4.91 -17.88
CA VAL A 465 3.58 -4.70 -18.81
C VAL A 465 3.13 -3.25 -18.69
N PHE A 466 3.20 -2.51 -19.80
CA PHE A 466 2.63 -1.17 -19.91
C PHE A 466 1.29 -1.26 -20.63
N PRO A 467 0.19 -0.76 -20.03
CA PRO A 467 -1.15 -0.97 -20.58
C PRO A 467 -1.49 -0.09 -21.79
N ASP A 468 -0.79 1.03 -22.00
CA ASP A 468 -1.29 2.11 -22.85
C ASP A 468 -0.30 2.63 -23.91
N TRP A 469 -0.85 3.40 -24.84
CA TRP A 469 -0.10 4.26 -25.76
C TRP A 469 0.39 5.51 -25.01
N LEU A 470 1.60 5.94 -25.34
CA LEU A 470 2.30 7.08 -24.78
C LEU A 470 2.43 8.13 -25.88
N GLY A 471 1.88 9.31 -25.64
CA GLY A 471 1.83 10.40 -26.59
C GLY A 471 0.85 11.47 -26.11
N THR A 472 1.39 12.64 -25.75
CA THR A 472 0.62 13.75 -25.22
C THR A 472 1.34 15.04 -25.53
N GLU A 473 0.80 15.90 -26.39
CA GLU A 473 1.43 17.18 -26.69
C GLU A 473 1.55 18.08 -25.43
N VAL A 474 2.76 18.22 -24.87
CA VAL A 474 3.01 19.15 -23.77
C VAL A 474 3.46 20.50 -24.32
N MET A 475 2.64 21.51 -24.06
CA MET A 475 2.92 22.90 -24.38
C MET A 475 3.58 23.59 -23.19
N GLU A 476 4.81 24.08 -23.37
CA GLU A 476 5.52 24.93 -22.44
C GLU A 476 5.46 26.39 -22.91
N HIS A 477 4.83 27.26 -22.13
CA HIS A 477 4.63 28.68 -22.49
C HIS A 477 3.99 28.91 -23.88
N GLY A 478 3.09 28.01 -24.29
CA GLY A 478 2.41 28.10 -25.59
C GLY A 478 3.26 27.65 -26.78
N LYS A 479 4.40 26.98 -26.55
CA LYS A 479 5.20 26.30 -27.56
C LYS A 479 5.33 24.83 -27.21
N GLN A 480 5.43 23.97 -28.22
CA GLN A 480 5.71 22.55 -27.99
C GLN A 480 7.04 22.42 -27.23
N ALA A 481 7.01 21.72 -26.10
CA ALA A 481 8.21 21.47 -25.31
C ALA A 481 9.21 20.66 -26.16
N LYS A 482 10.52 20.89 -26.02
CA LYS A 482 11.51 20.09 -26.78
C LYS A 482 11.62 18.64 -26.30
N TYR A 483 11.33 18.43 -25.02
CA TYR A 483 11.33 17.15 -24.34
C TYR A 483 9.95 16.96 -23.74
N ASN A 484 9.23 15.98 -24.25
CA ASN A 484 7.86 15.73 -23.84
C ASN A 484 7.82 14.63 -22.78
N ILE A 485 7.22 14.89 -21.62
CA ILE A 485 7.06 13.87 -20.58
C ILE A 485 5.77 13.11 -20.88
N GLU A 486 5.91 11.95 -21.53
CA GLU A 486 4.76 11.15 -21.95
C GLU A 486 4.15 10.35 -20.81
N TRP A 487 4.97 10.03 -19.81
CA TRP A 487 4.53 9.20 -18.71
C TRP A 487 5.39 9.41 -17.48
N THR A 488 4.76 9.33 -16.31
CA THR A 488 5.43 9.34 -15.00
C THR A 488 4.87 8.19 -14.17
N GLY A 489 5.76 7.40 -13.59
CA GLY A 489 5.40 6.34 -12.66
C GLY A 489 6.29 6.35 -11.44
N ALA A 490 5.78 5.76 -10.36
CA ALA A 490 6.53 5.55 -9.14
C ALA A 490 7.10 4.14 -9.08
N LEU A 491 8.39 3.96 -8.78
CA LEU A 491 8.92 2.64 -8.48
C LEU A 491 8.64 2.32 -7.02
N ASP A 492 7.72 1.39 -6.81
CA ASP A 492 7.37 0.89 -5.50
C ASP A 492 8.56 0.14 -4.91
N TRP A 493 8.87 0.50 -3.68
CA TRP A 493 9.96 -0.05 -2.90
C TRP A 493 9.80 -1.56 -2.69
N ASP A 494 8.55 -2.00 -2.50
CA ASP A 494 8.23 -3.40 -2.20
C ASP A 494 8.35 -4.31 -3.44
N GLN A 495 8.51 -3.73 -4.62
CA GLN A 495 8.68 -4.45 -5.88
C GLN A 495 10.16 -4.73 -6.21
N TRP A 496 11.10 -4.34 -5.34
CA TRP A 496 12.51 -4.72 -5.48
C TRP A 496 12.79 -6.08 -4.85
N HIS A 497 13.27 -7.02 -5.66
CA HIS A 497 13.52 -8.39 -5.21
C HIS A 497 14.76 -9.00 -5.89
N THR A 498 15.30 -10.10 -5.37
CA THR A 498 16.47 -10.77 -5.98
C THR A 498 16.10 -11.79 -7.04
N LYS A 499 14.85 -12.26 -7.05
CA LYS A 499 14.41 -13.26 -8.02
C LYS A 499 14.29 -12.70 -9.43
N PHE A 500 14.92 -13.34 -10.41
CA PHE A 500 14.56 -13.13 -11.80
C PHE A 500 13.27 -13.90 -12.09
N GLY A 501 12.12 -13.23 -11.92
CA GLY A 501 10.85 -13.75 -12.39
C GLY A 501 10.89 -13.95 -13.90
N GLY A 502 10.97 -15.20 -14.35
CA GLY A 502 10.84 -15.58 -15.77
C GLY A 502 11.87 -16.61 -16.26
N GLY A 503 11.57 -17.89 -16.08
CA GLY A 503 11.81 -18.98 -17.03
C GLY A 503 13.23 -19.30 -17.54
N ARG A 504 14.28 -18.57 -17.16
CA ARG A 504 15.68 -18.85 -17.55
C ARG A 504 16.57 -19.28 -16.38
N SER A 505 16.01 -19.38 -15.17
CA SER A 505 16.77 -19.77 -13.98
C SER A 505 17.17 -21.24 -13.96
N GLN A 506 16.53 -22.14 -14.71
CA GLN A 506 16.92 -23.56 -14.67
C GLN A 506 18.30 -23.78 -15.32
N GLU A 507 18.66 -23.10 -16.40
CA GLU A 507 20.00 -23.23 -17.00
C GLU A 507 21.09 -22.51 -16.19
N GLU A 508 20.80 -21.36 -15.58
CA GLU A 508 21.76 -20.68 -14.70
C GLU A 508 21.94 -21.44 -13.38
N PHE A 509 20.85 -21.99 -12.83
CA PHE A 509 20.91 -22.86 -11.65
C PHE A 509 21.61 -24.18 -11.99
N GLN A 510 21.33 -24.79 -13.15
CA GLN A 510 22.03 -25.99 -13.62
C GLN A 510 23.52 -25.71 -13.86
N ARG A 511 23.90 -24.54 -14.41
CA ARG A 511 25.33 -24.19 -14.54
C ARG A 511 26.02 -24.00 -13.20
N VAL A 512 25.33 -23.40 -12.22
CA VAL A 512 25.84 -23.28 -10.86
C VAL A 512 25.90 -24.67 -10.21
N GLU A 513 24.89 -25.51 -10.36
CA GLU A 513 24.83 -26.88 -9.84
C GLU A 513 25.87 -27.80 -10.50
N ASP A 514 26.09 -27.71 -11.80
CA ASP A 514 27.12 -28.43 -12.56
C ASP A 514 28.52 -27.98 -12.13
N ALA A 515 28.74 -26.66 -11.96
CA ALA A 515 30.00 -26.13 -11.42
C ALA A 515 30.23 -26.52 -9.96
N LEU A 516 29.15 -26.63 -9.15
CA LEU A 516 29.19 -27.10 -7.77
C LEU A 516 29.48 -28.61 -7.72
N ASN A 517 28.90 -29.41 -8.62
CA ASN A 517 29.12 -30.85 -8.74
C ASN A 517 30.55 -31.16 -9.22
N GLU A 518 31.09 -30.40 -10.19
CA GLU A 518 32.50 -30.50 -10.60
C GLU A 518 33.46 -30.12 -9.47
N ALA A 519 33.12 -29.13 -8.65
CA ALA A 519 33.94 -28.69 -7.52
C ALA A 519 33.87 -29.62 -6.30
N GLN A 520 32.72 -30.27 -6.07
CA GLN A 520 32.45 -31.09 -4.89
C GLN A 520 32.77 -32.58 -5.10
N TYR A 521 32.72 -33.06 -6.35
CA TYR A 521 33.02 -34.45 -6.70
C TYR A 521 33.79 -34.59 -8.03
N PRO A 522 35.04 -34.08 -8.15
CA PRO A 522 35.82 -34.13 -9.40
C PRO A 522 36.16 -35.55 -9.90
N TRP A 523 35.78 -36.60 -9.16
CA TRP A 523 35.99 -38.02 -9.45
C TRP A 523 34.73 -38.79 -9.83
N GLN A 524 33.52 -38.22 -9.70
CA GLN A 524 32.27 -38.97 -9.96
C GLN A 524 31.87 -39.04 -11.44
N TRP A 525 32.51 -38.26 -12.31
CA TRP A 525 32.20 -38.23 -13.76
C TRP A 525 33.40 -38.53 -14.67
N ALA A 526 34.53 -38.98 -14.12
CA ALA A 526 35.61 -39.51 -14.96
C ALA A 526 35.19 -40.90 -15.47
N PRO A 527 35.20 -41.14 -16.81
CA PRO A 527 35.00 -42.49 -17.35
C PRO A 527 35.92 -43.46 -16.61
N TRP A 528 35.43 -44.65 -16.27
CA TRP A 528 36.11 -45.61 -15.40
C TRP A 528 37.56 -45.91 -15.84
N ASP A 529 37.84 -45.81 -17.14
CA ASP A 529 39.18 -45.95 -17.71
C ASP A 529 40.15 -44.81 -17.34
N SER A 530 39.67 -43.57 -17.21
CA SER A 530 40.47 -42.42 -16.76
C SER A 530 40.89 -42.58 -15.30
N MET A 531 39.97 -43.04 -14.44
CA MET A 531 40.24 -43.29 -13.03
C MET A 531 41.21 -44.46 -12.82
N ARG A 532 41.07 -45.54 -13.63
CA ARG A 532 42.00 -46.68 -13.62
C ARG A 532 43.42 -46.28 -14.04
N ASN A 533 43.57 -45.42 -15.03
CA ASN A 533 44.88 -44.93 -15.47
C ASN A 533 45.54 -44.02 -14.44
N ARG A 534 44.76 -43.16 -13.77
CA ARG A 534 45.26 -42.28 -12.70
C ARG A 534 45.70 -43.06 -11.45
N MET A 535 44.95 -44.09 -11.06
CA MET A 535 45.37 -44.97 -9.95
C MET A 535 46.63 -45.78 -10.27
N ARG A 536 46.79 -46.23 -11.53
CA ARG A 536 48.05 -46.88 -11.97
C ARG A 536 49.24 -45.92 -11.94
N GLU A 537 49.01 -44.65 -12.27
CA GLU A 537 50.06 -43.63 -12.22
C GLU A 537 50.46 -43.28 -10.78
N ILE A 538 49.49 -43.15 -9.87
CA ILE A 538 49.74 -42.94 -8.43
C ILE A 538 50.47 -44.14 -7.84
N SER A 539 50.05 -45.38 -8.17
CA SER A 539 50.72 -46.60 -7.71
C SER A 539 52.13 -46.77 -8.29
N ARG A 540 52.43 -46.22 -9.47
CA ARG A 540 53.79 -46.19 -10.03
C ARG A 540 54.65 -45.15 -9.32
N LYS A 541 54.10 -43.97 -9.02
CA LYS A 541 54.81 -42.91 -8.30
C LYS A 541 55.08 -43.28 -6.83
N SER A 542 54.18 -44.03 -6.18
CA SER A 542 54.38 -44.48 -4.80
C SER A 542 55.39 -45.63 -4.65
N LYS A 543 55.70 -46.36 -5.73
CA LYS A 543 56.70 -47.44 -5.74
C LYS A 543 58.10 -47.00 -6.14
N GLY A 544 58.28 -45.74 -6.54
CA GLY A 544 59.59 -45.15 -6.84
C GLY A 544 60.16 -44.28 -5.72
N ALA A 545 59.51 -44.22 -4.57
CA ALA A 545 59.89 -43.39 -3.42
C ALA A 545 60.18 -44.22 -2.15
N ALA A 546 60.68 -45.45 -2.34
CA ALA A 546 61.24 -46.29 -1.28
C ALA A 546 62.62 -46.81 -1.70
#